data_AF-A0A7J5Y2J9-F1
#
_entry.id   AF-A0A7J5Y2J9-F1
#
_cell.length_a   1.000
_cell.length_b   1.000
_cell.length_c   1.000
_cell.angle_alpha   90.00
_cell.angle_beta   90.00
_cell.angle_gamma   90.00
#
_symmetry.space_group_name_H-M   'P 1'
#
loop_
_entity.id
_entity.type
_entity.pdbx_description
1 polymer ?
#
loop_
_entity_poly.entity_id
_entity_poly.type
_entity_poly.pdbx_seq_one_letter_code
_entity_poly.pdbx_strand_id
1 'polypeptide(L)'
;MKPCKMKRHQQTMHPETVGQALDAFVRKLEYRVGKMERGELQQFPLLLKQSRNNPETVPVSVRREFIRHMNALQKEMKSRFADIDEYVSKELWVLDPFIAKVEDVEYLDCEDELTDIQADSLSKKYFQEKGFKSFG
;
A
#
# COMPACT_ATOMS: atom_id res chain seq x y z
N MET A 1 3.73 -22.42 -14.97
CA MET A 1 4.02 -22.75 -13.55
C MET A 1 2.79 -23.38 -12.91
N LYS A 2 2.94 -24.32 -11.97
CA LYS A 2 1.82 -24.87 -11.19
C LYS A 2 1.32 -23.82 -10.17
N PRO A 3 0.00 -23.68 -9.91
CA PRO A 3 -0.57 -22.60 -9.08
C PRO A 3 0.05 -22.49 -7.68
N CYS A 4 0.41 -23.62 -7.09
CA CYS A 4 1.03 -23.70 -5.76
C CYS A 4 2.45 -23.09 -5.72
N LYS A 5 3.20 -23.18 -6.82
CA LYS A 5 4.52 -22.56 -6.93
C LYS A 5 4.45 -21.05 -7.19
N MET A 6 3.34 -20.57 -7.74
CA MET A 6 3.12 -19.14 -7.99
C MET A 6 2.81 -18.37 -6.69
N LYS A 7 1.98 -18.95 -5.81
CA LYS A 7 1.74 -18.41 -4.46
C LYS A 7 3.02 -18.33 -3.63
N ARG A 8 3.81 -19.41 -3.58
CA ARG A 8 5.10 -19.39 -2.87
C ARG A 8 6.08 -18.40 -3.48
N HIS A 9 6.17 -18.33 -4.81
CA HIS A 9 7.08 -17.39 -5.48
C HIS A 9 6.73 -15.92 -5.22
N GLN A 10 5.44 -15.57 -5.16
CA GLN A 10 5.00 -14.22 -4.76
C GLN A 10 5.30 -13.92 -3.28
N GLN A 11 5.31 -14.92 -2.41
CA GLN A 11 5.65 -14.79 -0.99
C GLN A 11 7.17 -14.78 -0.73
N THR A 12 7.98 -15.46 -1.56
CA THR A 12 9.42 -15.66 -1.28
C THR A 12 10.36 -14.70 -2.00
N MET A 13 9.91 -13.97 -3.03
CA MET A 13 10.82 -13.10 -3.81
C MET A 13 10.69 -11.61 -3.51
N HIS A 14 9.50 -11.07 -3.17
CA HIS A 14 9.32 -9.63 -2.91
C HIS A 14 8.10 -9.34 -2.00
N PRO A 15 8.13 -9.68 -0.70
CA PRO A 15 7.06 -9.32 0.24
C PRO A 15 6.76 -7.81 0.25
N GLU A 16 7.78 -6.98 0.03
CA GLU A 16 7.70 -5.53 -0.17
C GLU A 16 6.76 -5.09 -1.31
N THR A 17 6.73 -5.82 -2.45
CA THR A 17 5.82 -5.50 -3.57
C THR A 17 4.37 -5.83 -3.24
N VAL A 18 4.15 -6.83 -2.37
CA VAL A 18 2.82 -7.22 -1.92
C VAL A 18 2.29 -6.20 -0.92
N GLY A 19 3.10 -5.78 0.04
CA GLY A 19 2.76 -4.72 1.00
C GLY A 19 2.44 -3.39 0.31
N GLN A 20 3.31 -2.94 -0.60
CA GLN A 20 3.08 -1.70 -1.38
C GLN A 20 1.83 -1.80 -2.27
N ALA A 21 1.58 -2.94 -2.90
CA ALA A 21 0.39 -3.13 -3.72
C ALA A 21 -0.90 -3.16 -2.88
N LEU A 22 -0.87 -3.80 -1.71
CA LEU A 22 -1.97 -3.83 -0.75
C LEU A 22 -2.28 -2.42 -0.24
N ASP A 23 -1.28 -1.71 0.22
CA ASP A 23 -1.39 -0.34 0.72
C ASP A 23 -1.93 0.61 -0.36
N ALA A 24 -1.39 0.54 -1.58
CA ALA A 24 -1.91 1.29 -2.72
C ALA A 24 -3.37 0.91 -3.06
N PHE A 25 -3.76 -0.36 -2.93
CA PHE A 25 -5.13 -0.82 -3.14
C PHE A 25 -6.08 -0.29 -2.06
N VAL A 26 -5.68 -0.36 -0.80
CA VAL A 26 -6.42 0.14 0.37
C VAL A 26 -6.66 1.65 0.23
N ARG A 27 -5.64 2.44 -0.08
CA ARG A 27 -5.80 3.90 -0.29
C ARG A 27 -6.72 4.22 -1.48
N LYS A 28 -6.68 3.43 -2.54
CA LYS A 28 -7.61 3.59 -3.69
C LYS A 28 -9.06 3.35 -3.26
N LEU A 29 -9.33 2.40 -2.37
CA LEU A 29 -10.66 2.17 -1.82
C LEU A 29 -11.13 3.37 -0.98
N GLU A 30 -10.29 3.87 -0.06
CA GLU A 30 -10.60 5.06 0.75
C GLU A 30 -10.91 6.28 -0.12
N TYR A 31 -10.06 6.54 -1.13
CA TYR A 31 -10.28 7.62 -2.08
C TYR A 31 -11.62 7.49 -2.81
N ARG A 32 -11.95 6.28 -3.28
CA ARG A 32 -13.20 5.97 -3.98
C ARG A 32 -14.43 6.08 -3.10
N VAL A 33 -14.32 5.72 -1.81
CA VAL A 33 -15.39 5.93 -0.82
C VAL A 33 -15.68 7.41 -0.70
N GLY A 34 -14.67 8.26 -0.48
CA GLY A 34 -14.87 9.70 -0.38
C GLY A 34 -15.42 10.34 -1.67
N LYS A 35 -15.09 9.79 -2.84
CA LYS A 35 -15.68 10.21 -4.12
C LYS A 35 -17.16 9.80 -4.23
N MET A 36 -17.50 8.56 -3.84
CA MET A 36 -18.87 8.07 -3.82
C MET A 36 -19.77 8.88 -2.86
N GLU A 37 -19.25 9.28 -1.69
CA GLU A 37 -19.95 10.13 -0.72
C GLU A 37 -20.29 11.51 -1.29
N ARG A 38 -19.38 12.10 -2.07
CA ARG A 38 -19.60 13.37 -2.76
C ARG A 38 -20.40 13.25 -4.06
N GLY A 39 -20.82 12.04 -4.43
CA GLY A 39 -21.53 11.80 -5.70
C GLY A 39 -20.65 11.89 -6.95
N GLU A 40 -19.32 11.86 -6.80
CA GLU A 40 -18.35 11.88 -7.88
C GLU A 40 -18.12 10.45 -8.41
N LEU A 41 -18.93 10.04 -9.41
CA LEU A 41 -18.97 8.66 -9.89
C LEU A 41 -18.08 8.35 -11.10
N GLN A 42 -17.17 9.26 -11.48
CA GLN A 42 -16.27 9.14 -12.64
C GLN A 42 -15.40 7.88 -12.57
N GLN A 43 -15.11 7.38 -11.37
CA GLN A 43 -14.36 6.15 -11.14
C GLN A 43 -15.18 4.86 -11.27
N PHE A 44 -16.49 4.98 -11.51
CA PHE A 44 -17.45 3.90 -11.63
C PHE A 44 -18.17 3.97 -12.99
N PRO A 45 -17.46 3.70 -14.11
CA PRO A 45 -18.00 3.92 -15.46
C PRO A 45 -19.23 3.06 -15.75
N LEU A 46 -19.34 1.86 -15.18
CA LEU A 46 -20.51 1.01 -15.34
C LEU A 46 -21.73 1.56 -14.60
N LEU A 47 -21.53 2.09 -13.38
CA LEU A 47 -22.59 2.71 -12.60
C LEU A 47 -23.10 3.97 -13.30
N LEU A 48 -22.19 4.80 -13.81
CA LEU A 48 -22.54 5.97 -14.62
C LEU A 48 -23.31 5.60 -15.89
N LYS A 49 -22.87 4.56 -16.61
CA LYS A 49 -23.58 4.09 -17.80
C LYS A 49 -25.01 3.67 -17.48
N GLN A 50 -25.24 2.99 -16.36
CA GLN A 50 -26.57 2.61 -15.89
C GLN A 50 -27.41 3.82 -15.47
N SER A 51 -26.76 4.88 -14.98
CA SER A 51 -27.37 6.13 -14.57
C SER A 51 -27.51 7.15 -15.72
N ARG A 52 -27.40 6.70 -16.99
CA ARG A 52 -27.42 7.55 -18.19
C ARG A 52 -26.42 8.71 -18.14
N ASN A 53 -25.26 8.48 -17.52
CA ASN A 53 -24.21 9.45 -17.25
C ASN A 53 -24.62 10.62 -16.35
N ASN A 54 -25.74 10.50 -15.62
CA ASN A 54 -26.15 11.48 -14.62
C ASN A 54 -25.94 10.90 -13.21
N PRO A 55 -24.96 11.38 -12.42
CA PRO A 55 -24.68 10.90 -11.07
C PRO A 55 -25.83 11.11 -10.08
N GLU A 56 -26.67 12.13 -10.29
CA GLU A 56 -27.78 12.47 -9.39
C GLU A 56 -28.91 11.45 -9.45
N THR A 57 -29.02 10.72 -10.56
CA THR A 57 -30.03 9.66 -10.73
C THR A 57 -29.71 8.39 -9.94
N VAL A 58 -28.49 8.27 -9.42
CA VAL A 58 -28.10 7.11 -8.60
C VAL A 58 -28.70 7.26 -7.19
N PRO A 59 -29.56 6.33 -6.75
CA PRO A 59 -30.18 6.41 -5.44
C PRO A 59 -29.15 6.43 -4.30
N VAL A 60 -29.44 7.20 -3.25
CA VAL A 60 -28.61 7.27 -2.05
C VAL A 60 -28.39 5.88 -1.43
N SER A 61 -29.40 5.00 -1.45
CA SER A 61 -29.30 3.63 -0.96
C SER A 61 -28.27 2.81 -1.73
N VAL A 62 -28.22 2.94 -3.05
CA VAL A 62 -27.21 2.27 -3.89
C VAL A 62 -25.81 2.79 -3.56
N ARG A 63 -25.64 4.12 -3.47
CA ARG A 63 -24.33 4.70 -3.08
C ARG A 63 -23.87 4.20 -1.72
N ARG A 64 -24.79 4.09 -0.75
CA ARG A 64 -24.51 3.56 0.59
C ARG A 64 -24.05 2.10 0.56
N GLU A 65 -24.65 1.26 -0.29
CA GLU A 65 -24.22 -0.13 -0.45
C GLU A 65 -22.80 -0.21 -1.04
N PHE A 66 -22.47 0.59 -2.05
CA PHE A 66 -21.11 0.66 -2.58
C PHE A 66 -20.10 1.08 -1.50
N ILE A 67 -20.41 2.11 -0.71
CA ILE A 67 -19.57 2.56 0.41
C ILE A 67 -19.38 1.41 1.42
N ARG A 68 -20.48 0.75 1.82
CA ARG A 68 -20.46 -0.38 2.75
C ARG A 68 -19.56 -1.50 2.24
N HIS A 69 -19.68 -1.86 0.96
CA HIS A 69 -18.87 -2.92 0.35
C HIS A 69 -17.39 -2.55 0.25
N MET A 70 -17.06 -1.32 -0.16
CA MET A 70 -15.66 -0.88 -0.22
C MET A 70 -15.01 -0.85 1.17
N ASN A 71 -15.71 -0.38 2.20
CA ASN A 71 -15.23 -0.40 3.58
C ASN A 71 -15.05 -1.84 4.11
N ALA A 72 -16.00 -2.74 3.82
CA ALA A 72 -15.89 -4.14 4.19
C ALA A 72 -14.68 -4.81 3.51
N LEU A 73 -14.49 -4.58 2.21
CA LEU A 73 -13.37 -5.10 1.45
C LEU A 73 -12.04 -4.54 1.97
N GLN A 74 -11.99 -3.26 2.32
CA GLN A 74 -10.82 -2.65 2.92
C GLN A 74 -10.44 -3.33 4.25
N LYS A 75 -11.43 -3.55 5.12
CA LYS A 75 -11.24 -4.24 6.40
C LYS A 75 -10.77 -5.68 6.21
N GLU A 76 -11.35 -6.40 5.26
CA GLU A 76 -10.95 -7.77 4.94
C GLU A 76 -9.51 -7.83 4.44
N MET A 77 -9.13 -6.94 3.51
CA MET A 77 -7.77 -6.88 2.98
C MET A 77 -6.75 -6.57 4.06
N LYS A 78 -7.01 -5.58 4.93
CA LYS A 78 -6.14 -5.29 6.08
C LYS A 78 -6.04 -6.49 7.04
N SER A 79 -7.15 -7.13 7.37
CA SER A 79 -7.16 -8.27 8.29
C SER A 79 -6.46 -9.51 7.72
N ARG A 80 -6.58 -9.76 6.42
CA ARG A 80 -6.04 -10.96 5.77
C ARG A 80 -4.53 -10.92 5.59
N PHE A 81 -3.96 -9.71 5.50
CA PHE A 81 -2.55 -9.49 5.25
C PHE A 81 -1.87 -8.74 6.42
N ALA A 82 -2.47 -8.78 7.62
CA ALA A 82 -1.92 -8.14 8.80
C ALA A 82 -0.54 -8.69 9.17
N ASP A 83 -0.29 -9.97 8.87
CA ASP A 83 1.00 -10.66 9.00
C ASP A 83 2.08 -10.08 8.06
N ILE A 84 1.68 -9.65 6.86
CA ILE A 84 2.59 -9.01 5.91
C ILE A 84 2.89 -7.57 6.33
N ASP A 85 1.90 -6.83 6.83
CA ASP A 85 2.10 -5.45 7.30
C ASP A 85 3.12 -5.41 8.45
N GLU A 86 3.01 -6.35 9.41
CA GLU A 86 3.96 -6.46 10.52
C GLU A 86 5.39 -6.76 10.03
N TYR A 87 5.55 -7.69 9.08
CA TYR A 87 6.87 -8.01 8.52
C TYR A 87 7.46 -6.86 7.70
N VAL A 88 6.65 -6.22 6.85
CA VAL A 88 7.11 -5.11 6.01
C VAL A 88 7.48 -3.91 6.87
N SER A 89 6.70 -3.58 7.90
CA SER A 89 7.01 -2.48 8.81
C SER A 89 8.33 -2.65 9.55
N LYS A 90 8.65 -3.87 9.99
CA LYS A 90 9.92 -4.19 10.68
C LYS A 90 11.16 -4.08 9.79
N GLU A 91 10.99 -4.29 8.49
CA GLU A 91 12.08 -4.26 7.50
C GLU A 91 12.15 -2.91 6.75
N LEU A 92 11.29 -1.93 7.08
CA LEU A 92 11.27 -0.61 6.40
C LEU A 92 12.61 0.11 6.49
N TRP A 93 13.36 -0.07 7.59
CA TRP A 93 14.65 0.58 7.77
C TRP A 93 15.74 0.03 6.84
N VAL A 94 15.62 -1.23 6.42
CA VAL A 94 16.50 -1.84 5.41
C VAL A 94 16.20 -1.27 4.03
N LEU A 95 14.92 -0.97 3.77
CA LEU A 95 14.46 -0.41 2.50
C LEU A 95 14.70 1.09 2.39
N ASP A 96 14.67 1.87 3.45
CA ASP A 96 15.10 3.26 3.37
C ASP A 96 15.67 3.68 4.71
N PRO A 97 16.98 3.47 4.92
CA PRO A 97 17.60 3.79 6.19
C PRO A 97 17.56 5.29 6.48
N PHE A 98 17.32 6.16 5.49
CA PHE A 98 17.36 7.61 5.67
C PHE A 98 16.03 8.23 6.13
N ILE A 99 14.92 7.48 6.06
CA ILE A 99 13.62 7.89 6.60
C ILE A 99 13.18 7.06 7.81
N ALA A 100 13.91 5.97 8.09
CA ALA A 100 13.67 5.09 9.22
C ALA A 100 13.90 5.82 10.54
N LYS A 101 13.13 5.42 11.56
CA LYS A 101 13.40 5.84 12.93
C LYS A 101 14.21 4.75 13.63
N VAL A 102 15.20 5.16 14.41
CA VAL A 102 16.03 4.23 15.18
C VAL A 102 15.18 3.44 16.17
N GLU A 103 14.15 4.06 16.73
CA GLU A 103 13.21 3.42 17.66
C GLU A 103 12.39 2.27 17.05
N ASP A 104 12.32 2.18 15.72
CA ASP A 104 11.56 1.15 14.99
C ASP A 104 12.44 -0.07 14.63
N VAL A 105 13.73 -0.09 15.01
CA VAL A 105 14.67 -1.19 14.73
C VAL A 105 14.62 -2.22 15.87
N GLU A 106 14.07 -3.41 15.60
CA GLU A 106 13.90 -4.45 16.63
C GLU A 106 15.20 -5.23 16.98
N TYR A 107 16.26 -5.09 16.18
CA TYR A 107 17.50 -5.86 16.33
C TYR A 107 18.56 -5.08 17.10
N LEU A 108 19.01 -5.65 18.23
CA LEU A 108 20.17 -5.14 18.98
C LEU A 108 21.39 -5.02 18.05
N ASP A 109 22.16 -3.94 18.23
CA ASP A 109 23.34 -3.53 17.45
C ASP A 109 23.06 -2.91 16.07
N CYS A 110 21.85 -3.06 15.50
CA CYS A 110 21.49 -2.40 14.23
C CYS A 110 21.14 -0.91 14.38
N GLU A 111 20.85 -0.45 15.60
CA GLU A 111 20.56 0.97 15.89
C GLU A 111 21.77 1.87 15.64
N ASP A 112 22.97 1.42 16.07
CA ASP A 112 24.23 2.13 15.86
C ASP A 112 24.60 2.14 14.37
N GLU A 113 24.48 0.99 13.69
CA GLU A 113 24.71 0.88 12.25
C GLU A 113 23.76 1.79 11.45
N LEU A 114 22.48 1.83 11.82
CA LEU A 114 21.50 2.74 11.19
C LEU A 114 21.90 4.20 11.41
N THR A 115 22.34 4.55 12.62
CA THR A 115 22.79 5.91 12.95
C THR A 115 23.99 6.32 12.10
N ASP A 116 24.96 5.43 11.93
CA ASP A 116 26.14 5.64 11.09
C ASP A 116 25.77 5.82 9.62
N ILE A 117 24.87 4.97 9.11
CA ILE A 117 24.34 5.08 7.74
C ILE A 117 23.62 6.41 7.54
N GLN A 118 22.78 6.83 8.49
CA GLN A 118 22.03 8.09 8.44
C GLN A 118 22.93 9.33 8.48
N ALA A 119 24.07 9.24 9.16
CA ALA A 119 25.07 10.31 9.23
C ALA A 119 25.86 10.50 7.91
N ASP A 120 25.91 9.46 7.06
CA ASP A 120 26.57 9.55 5.76
C ASP A 120 25.74 10.34 4.73
N SER A 121 25.99 11.65 4.70
CA SER A 121 25.37 12.58 3.76
C SER A 121 25.64 12.28 2.28
N LEU A 122 26.77 11.64 1.94
CA LEU A 122 27.10 11.28 0.56
C LEU A 122 26.24 10.11 0.11
N SER A 123 26.18 9.06 0.93
CA SER A 123 25.32 7.90 0.69
C SER A 123 23.85 8.29 0.62
N LYS A 124 23.39 9.19 1.52
CA LYS A 124 22.03 9.75 1.49
C LYS A 124 21.70 10.43 0.17
N LYS A 125 22.59 11.32 -0.30
CA LYS A 125 22.37 12.06 -1.54
C LYS A 125 22.37 11.12 -2.75
N TYR A 126 23.31 10.19 -2.79
CA TYR A 126 23.38 9.18 -3.86
C TYR A 126 22.12 8.33 -3.92
N PHE A 127 21.66 7.84 -2.76
CA PHE A 127 20.45 7.04 -2.64
C PHE A 127 19.20 7.81 -3.10
N GLN A 128 19.06 9.09 -2.72
CA GLN A 128 17.93 9.92 -3.15
C GLN A 128 17.94 10.19 -4.66
N GLU A 129 19.11 10.34 -5.27
CA GLU A 129 19.25 10.61 -6.71
C GLU A 129 19.07 9.36 -7.59
N LYS A 130 19.50 8.20 -7.11
CA LYS A 130 19.58 6.96 -7.92
C LYS A 130 18.56 5.89 -7.51
N GLY A 131 18.11 5.92 -6.26
CA GLY A 131 17.31 4.86 -5.63
C GLY A 131 18.00 3.49 -5.67
N PHE A 132 17.26 2.43 -5.36
CA PHE A 132 17.76 1.04 -5.49
C PHE A 132 18.00 0.58 -6.93
N LYS A 133 17.50 1.33 -7.92
CA LYS A 133 17.55 0.92 -9.32
C LYS A 133 18.96 0.96 -9.93
N SER A 134 19.95 1.50 -9.22
CA SER A 134 21.34 1.54 -9.68
C SER A 134 22.22 0.40 -9.15
N PHE A 135 21.71 -0.50 -8.32
CA PHE A 135 22.45 -1.66 -7.79
C PHE A 135 22.28 -2.93 -8.66
N GLY A 136 22.03 -2.76 -9.96
CA GLY A 136 21.87 -3.85 -10.93
C GLY A 136 23.03 -3.93 -11.91
#